data_AF-A0A8J8K126-F1
#
_entry.id   AF-A0A8J8K126-F1
#
_cell.length_a   1.000
_cell.length_b   1.000
_cell.length_c   1.000
_cell.angle_alpha   90.00
_cell.angle_beta   90.00
_cell.angle_gamma   90.00
#
_symmetry.space_group_name_H-M   'P 1'
#
loop_
_entity.id
_entity.type
_entity.pdbx_description
1 polymer ?
#
loop_
_entity_poly.entity_id
_entity_poly.type
_entity_poly.pdbx_seq_one_letter_code
_entity_poly.pdbx_strand_id
1 'polypeptide(L)'
;MPEFLLLSGRTIWQGEAIETGKDKDIYPNAVAVCYFNPSDMQALGIKDGDPVKVKSEYGEIVVEAREADTDVPPPGVVFIPMGPWVNRIVNPETDSTGMPRFKGVKVEIEPTDEEPYEDMSSLMRSEYLKSE
;
A
#
# COMPACT_ATOMS: atom_id res chain seq x y z
N MET A 1 4.12 14.90 8.50
CA MET A 1 4.51 13.90 7.48
C MET A 1 4.25 14.52 6.10
N PRO A 2 5.13 14.33 5.10
CA PRO A 2 4.87 14.80 3.73
C PRO A 2 3.61 14.14 3.14
N GLU A 3 2.84 14.93 2.39
CA GLU A 3 1.60 14.50 1.73
C GLU A 3 1.91 13.98 0.31
N PHE A 4 1.31 12.84 -0.04
CA PHE A 4 1.36 12.19 -1.35
C PHE A 4 -0.03 11.89 -1.87
N LEU A 5 -0.15 11.74 -3.18
CA LEU A 5 -1.34 11.18 -3.81
C LEU A 5 -1.17 9.67 -4.02
N LEU A 6 -2.04 8.88 -3.39
CA LEU A 6 -2.04 7.43 -3.53
C LEU A 6 -2.84 6.98 -4.76
N LEU A 7 -2.16 6.22 -5.63
CA LEU A 7 -2.77 5.41 -6.66
C LEU A 7 -2.72 3.93 -6.28
N SER A 8 -3.75 3.18 -6.66
CA SER A 8 -3.75 1.72 -6.55
C SER A 8 -4.08 1.07 -7.89
N GLY A 9 -3.58 -0.14 -8.12
CA GLY A 9 -3.74 -0.80 -9.41
C GLY A 9 -3.24 -2.24 -9.43
N ARG A 10 -3.17 -2.85 -10.61
CA ARG A 10 -2.61 -4.19 -10.78
C ARG A 10 -1.14 -4.06 -11.14
N THR A 11 -0.37 -5.08 -10.76
CA THR A 11 0.98 -5.32 -11.26
C THR A 11 1.05 -6.76 -11.74
N ILE A 12 2.06 -7.07 -12.57
CA ILE A 12 2.29 -8.45 -13.02
C ILE A 12 2.55 -9.36 -11.81
N TRP A 13 3.38 -8.89 -10.86
CA TRP A 13 3.72 -9.59 -9.63
C TRP A 13 2.52 -9.86 -8.73
N GLN A 14 1.61 -8.89 -8.61
CA GLN A 14 0.36 -9.05 -7.89
C GLN A 14 -0.53 -10.11 -8.54
N GLY A 15 -0.59 -10.14 -9.87
CA GLY A 15 -1.31 -11.17 -10.62
C GLY A 15 -0.73 -12.57 -10.38
N GLU A 16 0.58 -12.73 -10.54
CA GLU A 16 1.29 -13.99 -10.29
C GLU A 16 1.08 -14.49 -8.86
N ALA A 17 1.18 -13.60 -7.88
CA ALA A 17 1.05 -13.98 -6.48
C ALA A 17 -0.38 -14.44 -6.12
N ILE A 18 -1.41 -13.82 -6.72
CA ILE A 18 -2.80 -14.27 -6.56
C ILE A 18 -2.98 -15.70 -7.07
N GLU A 19 -2.47 -15.99 -8.26
CA GLU A 19 -2.61 -17.31 -8.88
C GLU A 19 -1.76 -18.38 -8.18
N THR A 20 -0.63 -17.98 -7.60
CA THR A 20 0.26 -18.88 -6.84
C THR A 20 -0.32 -19.26 -5.48
N GLY A 21 -1.01 -18.33 -4.82
CA GLY A 21 -1.68 -18.54 -3.54
C GLY A 21 -1.57 -17.31 -2.64
N LYS A 22 -2.74 -16.76 -2.24
CA LYS A 22 -2.83 -15.58 -1.34
C LYS A 22 -2.43 -15.87 0.10
N ASP A 23 -2.34 -17.14 0.46
CA ASP A 23 -1.92 -17.67 1.76
C ASP A 23 -0.40 -17.81 1.89
N LYS A 24 0.34 -17.63 0.79
CA LYS A 24 1.80 -17.75 0.74
C LYS A 24 2.47 -16.38 0.80
N ASP A 25 3.72 -16.36 1.26
CA ASP A 25 4.53 -15.15 1.42
C ASP A 25 4.73 -14.34 0.13
N ILE A 26 4.61 -14.98 -1.04
CA ILE A 26 4.67 -14.29 -2.34
C ILE A 26 3.60 -13.20 -2.47
N TYR A 27 2.44 -13.37 -1.84
CA TYR A 27 1.34 -12.41 -1.93
C TYR A 27 1.60 -11.11 -1.16
N PRO A 28 1.87 -11.11 0.16
CA PRO A 28 2.20 -9.88 0.86
C PRO A 28 3.42 -9.19 0.24
N ASN A 29 4.45 -9.94 -0.16
CA ASN A 29 5.62 -9.36 -0.84
C ASN A 29 5.27 -8.64 -2.16
N ALA A 30 4.17 -9.01 -2.82
CA ALA A 30 3.74 -8.40 -4.08
C ALA A 30 2.74 -7.24 -3.91
N VAL A 31 2.02 -7.16 -2.77
CA VAL A 31 0.93 -6.19 -2.58
C VAL A 31 1.05 -5.28 -1.36
N ALA A 32 1.91 -5.62 -0.39
CA ALA A 32 2.24 -4.78 0.75
C ALA A 32 3.50 -3.93 0.46
N VAL A 33 3.52 -3.31 -0.72
CA VAL A 33 4.65 -2.56 -1.26
C VAL A 33 4.17 -1.20 -1.77
N CYS A 34 4.90 -0.14 -1.45
CA CYS A 34 4.68 1.21 -1.96
C CYS A 34 5.79 1.61 -2.92
N TYR A 35 5.43 1.82 -4.18
CA TYR A 35 6.34 2.27 -5.22
C TYR A 35 6.45 3.79 -5.23
N PHE A 36 7.68 4.28 -5.20
CA PHE A 36 8.01 5.69 -5.15
C PHE A 36 8.75 6.15 -6.41
N ASN A 37 8.65 7.44 -6.68
CA ASN A 37 9.64 8.11 -7.52
C ASN A 37 11.00 8.14 -6.80
N PRO A 38 12.13 7.90 -7.48
CA PRO A 38 13.46 7.96 -6.86
C PRO A 38 13.77 9.28 -6.14
N SER A 39 13.25 10.41 -6.65
CA SER A 39 13.45 11.72 -6.02
C SER A 39 12.69 11.87 -4.70
N ASP A 40 11.51 11.25 -4.59
CA ASP A 40 10.72 11.25 -3.35
C ASP A 40 11.37 10.35 -2.29
N MET A 41 11.92 9.20 -2.70
CA MET A 41 12.69 8.34 -1.78
C MET A 41 13.90 9.07 -1.22
N GLN A 42 14.65 9.77 -2.09
CA GLN A 42 15.79 10.57 -1.66
C GLN A 42 15.37 11.70 -0.70
N ALA A 43 14.26 12.38 -0.97
CA ALA A 43 13.73 13.44 -0.11
C ALA A 43 13.25 12.91 1.25
N LEU A 44 12.68 11.70 1.28
CA LEU A 44 12.28 10.98 2.50
C LEU A 44 13.46 10.35 3.25
N GLY A 45 14.61 10.19 2.59
CA GLY A 45 15.78 9.51 3.15
C GLY A 45 15.63 7.99 3.27
N ILE A 46 14.73 7.38 2.48
CA ILE A 46 14.45 5.93 2.46
C ILE A 46 15.13 5.25 1.29
N LYS A 47 15.35 3.94 1.42
CA LYS A 47 15.92 3.06 0.39
C LYS A 47 14.94 1.94 0.04
N ASP A 48 15.26 1.27 -1.07
CA ASP A 48 14.54 0.07 -1.50
C ASP A 48 14.58 -1.00 -0.40
N GLY A 49 13.41 -1.46 0.04
CA GLY A 49 13.25 -2.40 1.15
C GLY A 49 12.99 -1.76 2.53
N ASP A 50 13.10 -0.44 2.68
CA ASP A 50 12.85 0.20 3.97
C ASP A 50 11.35 0.20 4.30
N PRO A 51 10.94 -0.08 5.55
CA PRO A 51 9.54 0.02 5.96
C PRO A 51 9.08 1.48 6.05
N VAL A 52 7.90 1.74 5.51
CA VAL A 52 7.24 3.05 5.55
C VAL A 52 5.83 2.94 6.09
N LYS A 53 5.46 3.90 6.95
CA LYS A 53 4.10 4.06 7.41
C LYS A 53 3.35 4.98 6.44
N VAL A 54 2.22 4.49 5.94
CA VAL A 54 1.32 5.21 5.05
C VAL A 54 0.00 5.42 5.77
N LYS A 55 -0.37 6.68 5.96
CA LYS A 55 -1.55 7.07 6.71
C LYS A 55 -2.51 7.89 5.86
N SER A 56 -3.79 7.60 5.97
CA SER A 56 -4.87 8.39 5.39
C SER A 56 -5.84 8.82 6.49
N GLU A 57 -6.91 9.54 6.13
CA GLU A 57 -8.04 9.78 7.03
C GLU A 57 -8.76 8.49 7.46
N TYR A 58 -8.67 7.42 6.65
CA TYR A 58 -9.45 6.19 6.82
C TYR A 58 -8.72 5.10 7.62
N GLY A 59 -7.41 5.24 7.79
CA GLY A 59 -6.58 4.25 8.47
C GLY A 59 -5.10 4.43 8.17
N GLU A 60 -4.31 3.51 8.68
CA GLU A 60 -2.87 3.45 8.48
C GLU A 60 -2.41 2.03 8.20
N ILE A 61 -1.33 1.92 7.43
CA ILE A 61 -0.63 0.67 7.16
C ILE A 61 0.86 0.92 7.23
N VAL A 62 1.60 -0.14 7.53
CA VAL A 62 3.02 -0.23 7.19
C VAL A 62 3.11 -1.05 5.90
N VAL A 63 4.02 -0.67 5.01
CA VAL A 63 4.38 -1.37 3.77
C VAL A 63 5.87 -1.20 3.48
N GLU A 64 6.42 -2.03 2.62
CA GLU A 64 7.81 -1.90 2.17
C GLU A 64 7.93 -0.84 1.06
N ALA A 65 8.91 0.06 1.15
CA ALA A 65 9.20 1.01 0.09
C ALA A 65 9.96 0.32 -1.05
N ARG A 66 9.53 0.56 -2.29
CA ARG A 66 10.24 0.16 -3.49
C ARG A 66 10.49 1.32 -4.43
N GLU A 67 11.68 1.35 -5.00
CA GLU A 67 11.98 2.27 -6.11
C GLU A 67 11.28 1.75 -7.37
N ALA A 68 10.47 2.60 -8.02
CA ALA A 68 9.86 2.22 -9.29
C ALA A 68 10.90 2.18 -10.41
N ASP A 69 11.05 1.03 -11.06
CA ASP A 69 11.95 0.82 -12.20
C ASP A 69 11.25 1.05 -13.56
N THR A 70 9.95 0.81 -13.59
CA THR A 70 9.05 0.91 -14.73
C THR A 70 7.78 1.67 -14.33
N ASP A 71 7.17 2.41 -15.26
CA ASP A 71 5.97 3.22 -15.01
C ASP A 71 6.11 4.14 -13.77
N VAL A 72 7.29 4.75 -13.62
CA VAL A 72 7.68 5.57 -12.47
C VAL A 72 6.61 6.63 -12.16
N PRO A 73 6.03 6.63 -10.94
CA PRO A 73 5.07 7.65 -10.55
C PRO A 73 5.68 9.07 -10.66
N PRO A 74 4.89 10.09 -11.04
CA PRO A 74 5.34 11.47 -10.92
C PRO A 74 5.71 11.81 -9.47
N PRO A 75 6.65 12.75 -9.22
CA PRO A 75 6.96 13.19 -7.87
C PRO A 75 5.71 13.65 -7.10
N GLY A 76 5.60 13.25 -5.83
CA GLY A 76 4.42 13.49 -5.00
C GLY A 76 3.25 12.52 -5.25
N VAL A 77 3.43 11.51 -6.11
CA VAL A 77 2.48 10.42 -6.33
C VAL A 77 3.15 9.11 -5.95
N VAL A 78 2.42 8.25 -5.24
CA VAL A 78 2.86 6.90 -4.89
C VAL A 78 1.89 5.87 -5.41
N PHE A 79 2.37 4.65 -5.61
CA PHE A 79 1.56 3.55 -6.10
C PHE A 79 1.65 2.33 -5.18
N ILE A 80 0.50 1.79 -4.76
CA ILE A 80 0.42 0.54 -4.00
C ILE A 80 -0.42 -0.47 -4.78
N PRO A 81 0.08 -1.69 -5.06
CA PRO A 81 -0.71 -2.71 -5.73
C PRO A 81 -1.99 -3.05 -4.96
N MET A 82 -3.04 -3.42 -5.70
CA MET A 82 -4.32 -3.72 -5.07
C MET A 82 -4.24 -4.97 -4.22
N GLY A 83 -4.74 -4.84 -2.99
CA GLY A 83 -4.66 -5.88 -1.98
C GLY A 83 -5.34 -5.42 -0.70
N PRO A 84 -5.42 -6.29 0.31
CA PRO A 84 -6.12 -5.97 1.54
C PRO A 84 -5.41 -4.88 2.36
N TRP A 85 -4.09 -4.71 2.24
CA TRP A 85 -3.35 -3.61 2.90
C TRP A 85 -3.81 -2.24 2.41
N VAL A 86 -3.72 -1.96 1.11
CA VAL A 86 -4.14 -0.65 0.57
C VAL A 86 -5.61 -0.35 0.85
N ASN A 87 -6.46 -1.38 0.90
CA ASN A 87 -7.88 -1.21 1.20
C ASN A 87 -8.17 -0.65 2.60
N ARG A 88 -7.21 -0.69 3.55
CA ARG A 88 -7.35 -0.07 4.88
C ARG A 88 -7.21 1.45 4.87
N ILE A 89 -6.68 2.02 3.79
CA ILE A 89 -6.36 3.46 3.70
C ILE A 89 -7.03 4.16 2.52
N VAL A 90 -7.92 3.47 1.79
CA VAL A 90 -8.70 4.07 0.70
C VAL A 90 -10.03 4.60 1.23
N ASN A 91 -10.60 5.57 0.52
CA ASN A 91 -11.89 6.14 0.87
C ASN A 91 -13.02 5.14 0.54
N PRO A 92 -13.80 4.68 1.56
CA PRO A 92 -14.89 3.73 1.36
C PRO A 92 -16.14 4.34 0.73
N GLU A 93 -16.24 5.67 0.67
CA GLU A 93 -17.37 6.38 0.07
C GLU A 93 -17.54 6.00 -1.41
N THR A 94 -18.78 5.68 -1.78
CA THR A 94 -19.10 5.18 -3.11
C THR A 94 -19.77 6.22 -4.02
N ASP A 95 -20.07 7.40 -3.50
CA ASP A 95 -20.85 8.43 -4.20
C ASP A 95 -22.18 7.89 -4.80
N SER A 96 -22.81 6.92 -4.14
CA SER A 96 -24.01 6.21 -4.64
C SER A 96 -23.82 5.44 -5.97
N THR A 97 -22.58 5.15 -6.36
CA THR A 97 -22.26 4.37 -7.56
C THR A 97 -22.01 2.89 -7.28
N GLY A 98 -21.89 2.52 -5.99
CA GLY A 98 -21.53 1.17 -5.55
C GLY A 98 -20.04 0.84 -5.60
N MET A 99 -19.19 1.77 -6.07
CA MET A 99 -17.74 1.59 -6.16
C MET A 99 -17.00 2.59 -5.27
N PRO A 100 -16.17 2.14 -4.31
CA PRO A 100 -15.33 3.02 -3.51
C PRO A 100 -14.29 3.80 -4.32
N ARG A 101 -13.77 4.88 -3.71
CA ARG A 101 -12.69 5.68 -4.29
C ARG A 101 -11.32 5.07 -3.99
N PHE A 102 -10.93 4.10 -4.82
CA PHE A 102 -9.65 3.37 -4.69
C PHE A 102 -8.41 4.15 -5.14
N LYS A 103 -8.56 5.28 -5.82
CA LYS A 103 -7.44 6.05 -6.40
C LYS A 103 -7.59 7.53 -6.09
N GLY A 104 -6.46 8.24 -6.02
CA GLY A 104 -6.42 9.67 -5.76
C GLY A 104 -6.69 10.03 -4.30
N VAL A 105 -6.36 9.12 -3.38
CA VAL A 105 -6.51 9.34 -1.94
C VAL A 105 -5.28 10.07 -1.44
N LYS A 106 -5.47 11.12 -0.63
CA LYS A 106 -4.35 11.81 0.00
C LYS A 106 -3.82 10.98 1.17
N VAL A 107 -2.51 10.80 1.21
CA VAL A 107 -1.83 10.05 2.26
C VAL A 107 -0.63 10.81 2.78
N GLU A 108 -0.33 10.61 4.05
CA GLU A 108 0.88 11.05 4.71
C GLU A 108 1.83 9.85 4.83
N ILE A 109 3.11 10.04 4.51
CA ILE A 109 4.10 8.94 4.50
C ILE A 109 5.33 9.33 5.31
N GLU A 110 5.82 8.40 6.14
CA GLU A 110 7.10 8.54 6.86
C GLU A 110 7.85 7.20 6.97
N PRO A 111 9.19 7.24 7.11
CA PRO A 111 9.97 6.05 7.47
C PRO A 111 9.54 5.54 8.86
N THR A 112 9.58 4.22 9.07
CA THR A 112 9.32 3.63 10.39
C THR A 112 10.28 2.48 10.67
N ASP A 113 10.38 2.07 11.93
CA ASP A 113 11.11 0.87 12.36
C ASP A 113 10.15 -0.33 12.61
N GLU A 114 8.86 -0.14 12.32
CA GLU A 114 7.84 -1.20 12.41
C GLU A 114 7.99 -2.24 11.30
N GLU A 115 7.58 -3.48 11.58
CA GLU A 115 7.58 -4.54 10.58
C GLU A 115 6.67 -4.17 9.39
N PRO A 116 7.12 -4.34 8.14
CA PRO A 116 6.50 -3.75 6.97
C PRO A 116 5.09 -4.27 6.66
N TYR A 117 4.66 -5.41 7.19
CA TYR A 117 3.28 -5.85 7.07
C TYR A 117 2.95 -6.99 8.03
N GLU A 118 1.73 -6.99 8.56
CA GLU A 118 1.13 -8.15 9.22
C GLU A 118 1.03 -9.31 8.22
N ASP A 119 1.05 -10.56 8.68
CA ASP A 119 0.73 -11.69 7.79
C ASP A 119 -0.74 -11.63 7.34
N MET A 120 -1.04 -12.23 6.18
CA MET A 120 -2.38 -12.20 5.59
C MET A 120 -3.47 -12.76 6.54
N SER A 121 -3.15 -13.78 7.35
CA SER A 121 -4.14 -14.36 8.26
C SER A 121 -4.42 -13.43 9.43
N SER A 122 -3.40 -12.81 10.01
CA SER A 122 -3.54 -11.83 11.07
C SER A 122 -4.32 -10.59 10.60
N LEU A 123 -4.02 -10.10 9.40
CA LEU A 123 -4.76 -9.00 8.78
C LEU A 123 -6.25 -9.33 8.62
N MET A 124 -6.58 -10.51 8.08
CA MET A 124 -7.99 -10.89 7.91
C MET A 124 -8.69 -11.10 9.24
N ARG A 125 -7.99 -11.61 10.27
CA ARG A 125 -8.55 -11.74 11.63
C ARG A 125 -8.84 -10.37 12.24
N SER A 126 -7.93 -9.42 12.09
CA SER A 126 -8.10 -8.07 12.64
C SER A 126 -9.20 -7.28 11.93
N GLU A 127 -9.50 -7.56 10.66
CA GLU A 127 -10.60 -6.86 9.96
C GLU A 127 -11.95 -7.57 10.08
N TYR A 128 -12.00 -8.90 10.00
CA TYR A 128 -13.26 -9.64 9.87
C TYR A 128 -13.67 -10.44 11.12
N LEU A 129 -12.75 -10.70 12.05
CA LEU A 129 -13.02 -11.48 13.27
C LEU A 129 -12.86 -10.66 14.55
N LYS A 130 -12.87 -9.32 14.46
CA LYS A 130 -13.08 -8.47 15.64
C LYS A 130 -14.42 -8.87 16.28
N SER A 131 -14.35 -9.57 17.40
CA SER A 131 -15.50 -9.79 18.27
C SER A 131 -15.88 -8.45 18.89
N GLU A 132 -17.14 -8.03 18.70
CA GLU A 132 -17.77 -6.97 19.50
C GLU A 132 -17.69 -7.27 21.00
#